data_AF-A0A348VB29-F1
#
_entry.id   AF-A0A348VB29-F1
#
_cell.length_a   1.000
_cell.length_b   1.000
_cell.length_c   1.000
_cell.angle_alpha   90.00
_cell.angle_beta   90.00
_cell.angle_gamma   90.00
#
_symmetry.space_group_name_H-M   'P 1'
#
loop_
_entity.id
_entity.type
_entity.pdbx_description
1 polymer ?
#
loop_
_entity_poly.entity_id
_entity_poly.type
_entity_poly.pdbx_seq_one_letter_code
_entity_poly.pdbx_strand_id
1 'polypeptide(L)'
;NIRAGAEYLRRLLNTFNSVADPDERLHISLAAYNGGMGHVFDARALAEKYGADKNVWKGNVEKYIQLKRLEQYYTDPVCKNGYFRADETINYVRNVIDRWKYYQEAVSK
;
A
#
# COMPACT_ATOMS: atom_id res chain seq x y z
N ASN A 1 -0.43 -3.49 22.54
CA ASN A 1 0.49 -2.43 22.11
C ASN A 1 -0.14 -1.51 21.06
N ILE A 2 -1.12 -0.67 21.44
CA ILE A 2 -1.79 0.27 20.50
C ILE A 2 -0.84 1.40 20.09
N ARG A 3 -0.13 1.98 21.07
CA ARG A 3 0.80 3.11 20.85
C ARG A 3 1.89 2.78 19.83
N ALA A 4 2.57 1.65 19.96
CA ALA A 4 3.65 1.27 19.06
C ALA A 4 3.15 1.07 17.61
N GLY A 5 1.99 0.45 17.42
CA GLY A 5 1.37 0.30 16.11
C GLY A 5 1.01 1.65 15.48
N ALA A 6 0.42 2.56 16.26
CA ALA A 6 0.10 3.91 15.81
C ALA A 6 1.37 4.72 15.45
N GLU A 7 2.42 4.61 16.26
CA GLU A 7 3.71 5.25 15.98
C GLU A 7 4.35 4.71 14.70
N TYR A 8 4.25 3.40 14.45
CA TYR A 8 4.76 2.79 13.22
C TYR A 8 3.97 3.24 11.99
N LEU A 9 2.63 3.24 12.05
CA LEU A 9 1.80 3.76 10.96
C LEU A 9 2.11 5.23 10.67
N ARG A 10 2.31 6.06 11.70
CA ARG A 10 2.71 7.47 11.53
C ARG A 10 4.05 7.61 10.81
N ARG A 11 5.03 6.73 11.10
CA ARG A 11 6.31 6.71 10.38
C ARG A 11 6.09 6.39 8.90
N LEU A 12 5.25 5.41 8.58
CA LEU A 12 4.94 5.05 7.19
C LEU A 12 4.24 6.20 6.45
N LEU A 13 3.28 6.87 7.07
CA LEU A 13 2.64 8.07 6.48
C LEU A 13 3.68 9.15 6.13
N ASN A 14 4.69 9.36 7.00
CA ASN A 14 5.80 10.27 6.71
C ASN A 14 6.71 9.77 5.59
N THR A 15 6.99 8.47 5.54
CA THR A 15 7.76 7.84 4.46
C THR A 15 7.10 8.06 3.09
N PHE A 16 5.78 8.05 3.04
CA PHE A 16 5.00 8.26 1.81
C PHE A 16 4.48 9.70 1.66
N ASN A 17 5.13 10.71 2.28
CA ASN A 17 4.68 12.10 2.21
C ASN A 17 4.62 12.68 0.77
N SER A 18 5.35 12.08 -0.17
CA SER A 18 5.38 12.44 -1.59
C SER A 18 4.05 12.17 -2.29
N VAL A 19 3.20 11.30 -1.72
CA VAL A 19 1.82 11.11 -2.15
C VAL A 19 0.99 12.24 -1.57
N ALA A 20 0.61 13.19 -2.43
CA ALA A 20 -0.06 14.43 -2.01
C ALA A 20 -1.48 14.19 -1.51
N ASP A 21 -2.22 13.29 -2.15
CA ASP A 21 -3.56 12.89 -1.73
C ASP A 21 -3.47 12.13 -0.39
N PRO A 22 -4.11 12.62 0.68
CA PRO A 22 -4.04 11.99 2.00
C PRO A 22 -4.70 10.60 2.04
N ASP A 23 -5.73 10.34 1.25
CA ASP A 23 -6.44 9.05 1.21
C ASP A 23 -5.58 8.00 0.49
N GLU A 24 -4.97 8.38 -0.63
CA GLU A 24 -4.04 7.49 -1.34
C GLU A 24 -2.78 7.22 -0.53
N ARG A 25 -2.26 8.24 0.16
CA ARG A 25 -1.14 8.08 1.09
C ARG A 25 -1.49 7.12 2.22
N LEU A 26 -2.72 7.17 2.75
CA LEU A 26 -3.19 6.26 3.77
C LEU A 26 -3.26 4.82 3.24
N HIS A 27 -3.85 4.58 2.07
CA HIS A 27 -3.91 3.26 1.45
C HIS A 27 -2.52 2.64 1.25
N ILE A 28 -1.60 3.40 0.66
CA ILE A 28 -0.22 2.97 0.42
C ILE A 28 0.51 2.69 1.74
N SER A 29 0.29 3.50 2.77
CA SER A 29 0.89 3.31 4.09
C SER A 29 0.34 2.08 4.81
N LEU A 30 -0.96 1.79 4.69
CA LEU A 30 -1.57 0.57 5.23
C LEU A 30 -1.05 -0.68 4.51
N ALA A 31 -0.84 -0.60 3.19
CA ALA A 31 -0.21 -1.68 2.44
C ALA A 31 1.21 -1.95 2.95
N ALA A 32 1.99 -0.90 3.20
CA ALA A 32 3.36 -1.03 3.74
C ALA A 32 3.38 -1.53 5.18
N TYR A 33 2.35 -1.20 5.97
CA TYR A 33 2.19 -1.66 7.36
C TYR A 33 2.02 -3.18 7.42
N ASN A 34 1.22 -3.76 6.52
CA ASN A 34 0.96 -5.20 6.48
C ASN A 34 1.99 -5.97 5.62
N GLY A 35 2.23 -5.52 4.39
CA GLY A 35 3.03 -6.23 3.39
C GLY A 35 4.50 -5.82 3.33
N GLY A 36 4.92 -4.84 4.13
CA GLY A 36 6.27 -4.32 4.15
C GLY A 36 6.53 -3.23 3.11
N MET A 37 7.22 -2.16 3.51
CA MET A 37 7.47 -0.99 2.67
C MET A 37 8.28 -1.30 1.40
N GLY A 38 9.20 -2.27 1.44
CA GLY A 38 10.00 -2.67 0.28
C GLY A 38 9.14 -3.15 -0.89
N HIS A 39 8.16 -4.00 -0.63
CA HIS A 39 7.25 -4.50 -1.67
C HIS A 39 6.34 -3.40 -2.21
N VAL A 40 5.95 -2.43 -1.38
CA VAL A 40 5.19 -1.25 -1.82
C VAL A 40 6.04 -0.33 -2.70
N PHE A 41 7.32 -0.09 -2.37
CA PHE A 41 8.21 0.67 -3.25
C PHE A 41 8.44 -0.01 -4.59
N ASP A 42 8.64 -1.32 -4.59
CA ASP A 42 8.73 -2.09 -5.83
C ASP A 42 7.45 -1.95 -6.66
N ALA A 43 6.27 -2.08 -6.04
CA ALA A 43 5.00 -1.90 -6.72
C ALA A 43 4.80 -0.48 -7.29
N ARG A 44 5.26 0.55 -6.60
CA ARG A 44 5.26 1.94 -7.09
C ARG A 44 6.21 2.12 -8.27
N ALA A 45 7.40 1.52 -8.22
CA ALA A 45 8.37 1.57 -9.31
C ALA A 45 7.86 0.81 -10.56
N LEU A 46 7.21 -0.34 -10.36
CA LEU A 46 6.51 -1.07 -11.41
C LEU A 46 5.35 -0.23 -11.98
N ALA A 47 4.53 0.40 -11.14
CA ALA A 47 3.45 1.26 -11.61
C ALA A 47 3.97 2.34 -12.56
N GLU A 48 5.01 3.07 -12.14
CA GLU A 48 5.66 4.09 -12.97
C GLU A 48 6.23 3.51 -14.28
N LYS A 49 6.99 2.41 -14.21
CA LYS A 49 7.59 1.75 -15.38
C LYS A 49 6.55 1.34 -16.42
N TYR A 50 5.41 0.83 -15.97
CA TYR A 50 4.36 0.29 -16.83
C TYR A 50 3.19 1.27 -17.04
N GLY A 51 3.41 2.58 -16.82
CA GLY A 51 2.49 3.65 -17.21
C GLY A 51 1.25 3.85 -16.32
N ALA A 52 1.28 3.34 -15.10
CA ALA A 52 0.28 3.59 -14.07
C ALA A 52 0.75 4.65 -13.07
N ASP A 53 -0.19 5.20 -12.28
CA ASP A 53 0.12 6.24 -11.31
C ASP A 53 0.66 5.64 -9.99
N LYS A 54 1.95 5.90 -9.71
CA LYS A 54 2.62 5.44 -8.49
C LYS A 54 2.12 6.09 -7.19
N ASN A 55 1.26 7.09 -7.30
CA ASN A 55 0.66 7.80 -6.18
C ASN A 55 -0.81 7.44 -5.96
N VAL A 56 -1.40 6.60 -6.82
CA VAL A 56 -2.76 6.08 -6.66
C VAL A 56 -2.68 4.61 -6.24
N TRP A 57 -3.45 4.22 -5.24
CA TRP A 57 -3.53 2.84 -4.78
C TRP A 57 -4.35 2.01 -5.76
N LYS A 58 -5.66 2.30 -5.84
CA LYS A 58 -6.63 1.43 -6.52
C LYS A 58 -6.34 1.32 -8.01
N GLY A 59 -6.23 0.08 -8.50
CA GLY A 59 -5.97 -0.20 -9.92
C GLY A 59 -4.57 0.20 -10.44
N ASN A 60 -3.74 0.82 -9.59
CA ASN A 60 -2.39 1.28 -9.92
C ASN A 60 -1.38 0.54 -9.03
N VAL A 61 -0.96 1.10 -7.89
CA VAL A 61 -0.02 0.42 -6.98
C VAL A 61 -0.58 -0.94 -6.50
N GLU A 62 -1.87 -1.02 -6.21
CA GLU A 62 -2.58 -2.28 -5.87
C GLU A 62 -2.42 -3.35 -6.96
N LYS A 63 -2.56 -2.96 -8.23
CA LYS A 63 -2.41 -3.87 -9.37
C LYS A 63 -0.98 -4.42 -9.42
N TYR A 64 0.03 -3.55 -9.31
CA TYR A 64 1.42 -3.98 -9.46
C TYR A 64 1.94 -4.76 -8.25
N ILE A 65 1.46 -4.47 -7.04
CA ILE A 65 1.82 -5.31 -5.88
C ILE A 65 1.25 -6.72 -6.02
N GLN A 66 0.05 -6.87 -6.60
CA GLN A 66 -0.52 -8.21 -6.89
C GLN A 66 0.26 -8.94 -7.98
N LEU A 67 0.72 -8.21 -9.01
CA LEU A 67 1.47 -8.76 -10.12
C LEU A 67 2.87 -9.26 -9.72
N LYS A 68 3.42 -8.81 -8.59
CA LYS A 68 4.69 -9.33 -8.03
C LYS A 68 4.69 -10.82 -7.68
N ARG A 69 3.57 -11.53 -7.81
CA ARG A 69 3.55 -12.99 -7.73
C ARG A 69 4.03 -13.68 -9.01
N LEU A 70 4.13 -12.94 -10.11
CA LEU A 70 4.56 -13.46 -11.42
C LEU A 70 6.03 -13.10 -11.64
N GLU A 71 6.78 -14.05 -12.19
CA GLU A 71 8.24 -13.93 -12.43
C GLU A 71 8.62 -12.64 -13.14
N GLN A 72 7.94 -12.34 -14.25
CA GLN A 72 8.18 -11.13 -15.05
C GLN A 72 8.18 -9.81 -14.24
N TYR A 73 7.46 -9.75 -13.11
CA TYR A 73 7.36 -8.54 -12.29
C TYR A 73 8.28 -8.58 -11.08
N TYR A 74 8.48 -9.72 -10.43
CA TYR A 74 9.36 -9.75 -9.25
C TYR A 74 10.85 -9.80 -9.60
N THR A 75 11.20 -10.24 -10.81
CA THR A 75 12.58 -10.17 -11.35
C THR A 75 12.83 -8.91 -12.16
N ASP A 76 11.84 -8.03 -12.29
CA ASP A 76 11.98 -6.77 -13.01
C ASP A 76 13.13 -5.95 -12.40
N PRO A 77 14.03 -5.33 -13.19
CA PRO A 77 15.14 -4.53 -12.67
C PRO A 77 14.77 -3.41 -11.70
N VAL A 78 13.52 -2.92 -11.72
CA VAL A 78 13.05 -1.90 -10.77
C VAL A 78 12.61 -2.48 -9.43
N CYS A 79 12.43 -3.80 -9.33
CA CYS A 79 12.06 -4.53 -8.11
C CYS A 79 13.29 -5.00 -7.35
N LYS A 80 13.36 -4.67 -6.06
CA LYS A 80 14.52 -4.99 -5.19
C LYS A 80 14.21 -6.03 -4.12
N ASN A 81 12.93 -6.34 -3.89
CA ASN A 81 12.49 -7.17 -2.79
C ASN A 81 11.88 -8.51 -3.25
N GLY A 82 12.07 -8.88 -4.51
CA GLY A 82 11.69 -10.19 -5.04
C GLY A 82 10.21 -10.52 -4.96
N TYR A 83 9.92 -11.83 -4.99
CA TYR A 83 8.56 -12.39 -5.04
C TYR A 83 7.70 -11.87 -3.90
N PHE A 84 6.43 -11.60 -4.19
CA PHE A 84 5.45 -11.21 -3.18
C PHE A 84 4.05 -11.69 -3.52
N ARG A 85 3.33 -12.17 -2.50
CA ARG A 85 1.93 -12.56 -2.61
C ARG A 85 1.08 -11.56 -1.82
N ALA A 86 0.41 -10.65 -2.54
CA ALA A 86 -0.20 -9.47 -1.94
C ALA A 86 -1.66 -9.66 -1.48
N ASP A 87 -2.24 -10.85 -1.61
CA ASP A 87 -3.66 -11.08 -1.34
C ASP A 87 -4.07 -10.63 0.08
N GLU A 88 -3.28 -10.99 1.09
CA GLU A 88 -3.50 -10.57 2.48
C GLU A 88 -3.33 -9.06 2.66
N THR A 89 -2.35 -8.45 2.00
CA THR A 89 -2.09 -7.00 2.07
C THR A 89 -3.21 -6.18 1.46
N ILE A 90 -3.72 -6.60 0.31
CA ILE A 90 -4.85 -5.93 -0.37
C ILE A 90 -6.11 -6.07 0.48
N ASN A 91 -6.39 -7.28 0.99
CA ASN A 91 -7.52 -7.51 1.88
C ASN A 91 -7.40 -6.69 3.17
N TYR A 92 -6.20 -6.58 3.76
CA TYR A 92 -5.95 -5.76 4.94
C TYR A 92 -6.30 -4.29 4.69
N VAL A 93 -5.82 -3.70 3.60
CA VAL A 93 -6.14 -2.30 3.24
C VAL A 93 -7.64 -2.11 3.12
N ARG A 94 -8.33 -2.97 2.36
CA ARG A 94 -9.79 -2.93 2.20
C ARG A 94 -10.50 -2.99 3.56
N ASN A 95 -10.18 -4.00 4.37
CA ASN A 95 -10.85 -4.25 5.64
C ASN A 95 -10.67 -3.08 6.64
N VAL A 96 -9.48 -2.48 6.70
CA VAL A 96 -9.21 -1.34 7.59
C VAL A 96 -10.00 -0.11 7.15
N ILE A 97 -10.04 0.18 5.85
CA ILE A 97 -10.78 1.34 5.31
C ILE A 97 -12.28 1.16 5.48
N ASP A 98 -12.82 -0.02 5.19
CA ASP A 98 -14.24 -0.32 5.37
C ASP A 98 -14.64 -0.21 6.84
N ARG A 99 -13.80 -0.70 7.75
CA ARG A 99 -14.00 -0.57 9.20
C ARG A 99 -13.96 0.89 9.66
N TRP A 100 -13.02 1.68 9.12
CA TRP A 100 -12.90 3.10 9.45
C TRP A 100 -14.14 3.88 9.00
N LYS A 101 -14.62 3.65 7.77
CA LYS A 101 -15.86 4.26 7.26
C LYS A 101 -17.06 3.91 8.13
N TYR A 102 -17.21 2.65 8.50
CA TYR A 102 -18.26 2.22 9.43
C TYR A 102 -18.22 2.99 10.77
N TYR A 103 -17.03 3.18 11.35
CA TYR A 103 -16.90 3.96 12.58
C TYR A 103 -17.19 5.45 12.40
N GLN A 104 -16.80 6.05 11.27
CA GLN A 104 -17.12 7.45 10.96
C GLN A 104 -18.65 7.65 10.93
N GLU A 105 -19.38 6.76 10.26
CA GLU A 105 -20.84 6.80 10.18
C GLU A 105 -21.51 6.57 11.54
N ALA A 106 -21.00 5.64 12.33
CA ALA A 106 -21.56 5.30 13.65
C ALA A 106 -21.37 6.43 14.68
N VAL A 107 -20.28 7.20 14.59
CA VAL A 107 -19.96 8.30 15.53
C VAL A 107 -20.57 9.63 15.08
N SER A 108 -20.92 9.76 13.80
CA SER A 108 -21.56 10.95 13.24
C SER A 108 -23.08 10.97 13.44
N LYS A 109 -23.64 9.97 14.15
CA LYS A 109 -25.02 9.90 14.63
C LYS A 109 -25.07 10.24 16.12
#